data_AF-A0A3B0RXM8-F1
#
_entry.id   AF-A0A3B0RXM8-F1
#
_cell.length_a   1.000
_cell.length_b   1.000
_cell.length_c   1.000
_cell.angle_alpha   90.00
_cell.angle_beta   90.00
_cell.angle_gamma   90.00
#
_symmetry.space_group_name_H-M   'P 1'
#
loop_
_entity.id
_entity.type
_entity.pdbx_description
1 polymer ?
#
loop_
_entity_poly.entity_id
_entity_poly.type
_entity_poly.pdbx_seq_one_letter_code
_entity_poly.pdbx_strand_id
1 'polypeptide(L)'
;MIEKWLGRSLLAGGVLAILVLSSFAVKAIAEPDALKDPAVILGYLGAFFLVTAPLGVLGTASMIVRFHNRSNAKQNPNRAMRF
;
A
#
# COMPACT_ATOMS: atom_id res chain seq x y z
N MET A 1 -0.94 10.90 17.04
CA MET A 1 -1.07 11.77 15.84
C MET A 1 -0.56 11.07 14.56
N ILE A 2 0.60 10.39 14.62
CA ILE A 2 1.23 9.66 13.50
C ILE A 2 0.35 8.54 12.90
N GLU A 3 -0.39 7.77 13.70
CA GLU A 3 -1.24 6.68 13.20
C GLU A 3 -2.36 7.15 12.25
N LYS A 4 -2.92 8.34 12.47
CA LYS A 4 -3.94 8.94 11.58
C LYS A 4 -3.35 9.35 10.24
N TRP A 5 -2.09 9.80 10.23
CA TRP A 5 -1.36 10.12 9.00
C TRP A 5 -0.98 8.86 8.23
N LEU A 6 -0.53 7.81 8.94
CA LEU A 6 -0.16 6.53 8.33
C LEU A 6 -1.35 5.86 7.62
N GLY A 7 -2.53 5.86 8.26
CA GLY A 7 -3.75 5.34 7.66
C GLY A 7 -4.22 6.13 6.44
N ARG A 8 -4.07 7.46 6.44
CA ARG A 8 -4.40 8.32 5.28
C ARG A 8 -3.45 8.09 4.11
N SER A 9 -2.15 7.91 4.37
CA SER A 9 -1.16 7.60 3.33
C SER A 9 -1.42 6.22 2.71
N LEU A 10 -1.77 5.22 3.54
CA LEU A 10 -2.17 3.90 3.05
C LEU A 10 -3.43 3.95 2.18
N LEU A 11 -4.45 4.72 2.60
CA LEU A 11 -5.67 4.90 1.83
C LEU A 11 -5.40 5.62 0.51
N ALA A 12 -4.66 6.73 0.53
CA ALA A 12 -4.32 7.50 -0.66
C ALA A 12 -3.52 6.68 -1.67
N GLY A 13 -2.53 5.91 -1.20
CA GLY A 13 -1.79 5.00 -2.06
C GLY A 13 -2.64 3.87 -2.63
N GLY A 14 -3.58 3.32 -1.85
CA GLY A 14 -4.52 2.32 -2.35
C GLY A 14 -5.41 2.87 -3.49
N VAL A 15 -5.91 4.10 -3.33
CA VAL A 15 -6.68 4.79 -4.38
C VAL A 15 -5.82 5.03 -5.63
N LEU A 16 -4.56 5.45 -5.46
CA LEU A 16 -3.62 5.60 -6.57
C LEU A 16 -3.37 4.28 -7.32
N ALA A 17 -3.24 3.16 -6.60
CA ALA A 17 -3.05 1.86 -7.22
C ALA A 17 -4.28 1.44 -8.05
N ILE A 18 -5.49 1.72 -7.56
CA ILE A 18 -6.74 1.49 -8.31
C ILE A 18 -6.76 2.36 -9.57
N LEU A 19 -6.42 3.64 -9.48
CA LEU A 19 -6.38 4.52 -10.65
C LEU A 19 -5.40 4.03 -11.73
N VAL A 20 -4.23 3.55 -11.33
CA VAL A 20 -3.25 2.96 -12.26
C VAL A 20 -3.85 1.74 -12.96
N LEU A 21 -4.47 0.81 -12.22
CA LEU A 21 -5.12 -0.37 -12.80
C LEU A 21 -6.30 -0.01 -13.72
N SER A 22 -7.13 0.96 -13.33
CA SER A 22 -8.24 1.43 -14.17
C SER A 22 -7.73 2.06 -15.47
N SER A 23 -6.66 2.86 -15.40
CA SER A 23 -6.05 3.45 -16.61
C SER A 23 -5.48 2.38 -17.55
N PHE A 24 -4.92 1.30 -17.00
CA PHE A 24 -4.46 0.15 -17.77
C PHE A 24 -5.62 -0.57 -18.45
N ALA A 25 -6.70 -0.83 -17.72
CA ALA A 25 -7.90 -1.48 -18.25
C ALA A 25 -8.55 -0.66 -19.38
N VAL A 26 -8.64 0.67 -19.22
CA VAL A 26 -9.16 1.55 -20.27
C VAL A 26 -8.29 1.47 -21.52
N LYS A 27 -6.95 1.53 -21.37
CA LYS A 27 -6.03 1.44 -22.50
C LYS A 27 -6.06 0.06 -23.16
N ALA A 28 -6.21 -1.00 -22.37
CA ALA A 28 -6.38 -2.37 -22.86
C ALA A 28 -7.61 -2.55 -23.75
N ILE A 29 -8.71 -1.85 -23.43
CA ILE A 29 -9.97 -1.90 -24.18
C ILE A 29 -9.88 -1.01 -25.43
N ALA A 30 -9.29 0.19 -25.31
CA ALA A 30 -9.23 1.16 -26.41
C ALA A 30 -8.17 0.80 -27.46
N GLU A 31 -7.02 0.27 -27.02
CA GLU A 31 -5.85 -0.01 -27.86
C GLU A 31 -5.28 -1.40 -27.56
N PRO A 32 -5.97 -2.49 -27.91
CA PRO A 32 -5.52 -3.84 -27.62
C PRO A 32 -4.20 -4.19 -28.32
N ASP A 33 -3.87 -3.54 -29.43
CA ASP A 33 -2.60 -3.74 -30.12
C ASP A 33 -1.41 -3.17 -29.35
N ALA A 34 -1.61 -2.11 -28.56
CA ALA A 34 -0.56 -1.53 -27.71
C ALA A 34 -0.17 -2.47 -26.56
N LEU A 35 -1.04 -3.41 -26.17
CA LEU A 35 -0.73 -4.44 -25.18
C LEU A 35 0.22 -5.52 -25.71
N LYS A 36 0.48 -5.58 -27.02
CA LYS A 36 1.49 -6.48 -27.58
C LYS A 36 2.90 -5.92 -27.41
N ASP A 37 3.02 -4.62 -27.13
CA ASP A 37 4.31 -3.99 -26.86
C ASP A 37 4.72 -4.24 -25.39
N PRO A 38 5.81 -4.99 -25.16
CA PRO A 38 6.31 -5.25 -23.81
C PRO A 38 6.70 -3.96 -23.07
N ALA A 39 7.08 -2.89 -23.76
CA ALA A 39 7.41 -1.61 -23.11
C ALA A 39 6.19 -0.99 -22.42
N VAL A 40 5.00 -1.10 -23.03
CA VAL A 40 3.75 -0.60 -22.45
C VAL A 40 3.39 -1.42 -21.21
N ILE A 41 3.44 -2.75 -21.29
CA ILE A 41 3.17 -3.64 -20.14
C ILE A 41 4.14 -3.36 -18.99
N LEU A 42 5.44 -3.26 -19.28
CA LEU A 42 6.47 -2.97 -18.28
C LEU A 42 6.27 -1.58 -17.66
N GLY A 43 5.83 -0.59 -18.42
CA GLY A 43 5.50 0.74 -17.91
C GLY A 43 4.37 0.70 -16.87
N TYR A 44 3.30 -0.04 -17.14
CA TYR A 44 2.19 -0.19 -16.19
C TYR A 44 2.55 -1.03 -14.97
N LEU A 45 3.30 -2.11 -15.15
CA LEU A 45 3.83 -2.90 -14.03
C LEU A 45 4.75 -2.04 -13.16
N GLY A 46 5.65 -1.26 -13.76
CA GLY A 46 6.53 -0.34 -13.05
C GLY A 46 5.74 0.69 -12.24
N ALA A 47 4.73 1.33 -12.85
CA ALA A 47 3.85 2.28 -12.17
C ALA A 47 3.09 1.61 -11.01
N PHE A 48 2.59 0.39 -11.21
CA PHE A 48 1.90 -0.36 -10.17
C PHE A 48 2.82 -0.71 -9.00
N PHE A 49 4.04 -1.20 -9.26
CA PHE A 49 5.01 -1.52 -8.21
C PHE A 49 5.48 -0.28 -7.44
N LEU A 50 5.68 0.85 -8.12
CA LEU A 50 6.09 2.11 -7.48
C LEU A 50 5.05 2.60 -6.48
N VAL A 51 3.77 2.37 -6.74
CA VAL A 51 2.68 2.74 -5.82
C VAL A 51 2.48 1.68 -4.73
N THR A 52 2.50 0.39 -5.07
CA THR A 52 2.11 -0.69 -4.14
C THR A 52 3.22 -1.17 -3.22
N ALA A 53 4.49 -1.16 -3.66
CA ALA A 53 5.60 -1.63 -2.83
C ALA A 53 5.78 -0.79 -1.54
N PRO A 54 5.75 0.56 -1.59
CA PRO A 54 5.82 1.38 -0.36
C PRO A 54 4.64 1.13 0.57
N LEU A 55 3.43 0.88 0.03
CA LEU A 55 2.23 0.59 0.83
C LEU A 55 2.32 -0.76 1.51
N GLY A 56 2.85 -1.78 0.82
CA GLY A 56 3.10 -3.10 1.41
C GLY A 56 4.09 -3.02 2.57
N VAL A 57 5.17 -2.26 2.42
CA VAL A 57 6.17 -2.04 3.48
C VAL A 57 5.55 -1.30 4.67
N LEU A 58 4.83 -0.19 4.41
CA LEU A 58 4.16 0.59 5.47
C LEU A 58 3.09 -0.21 6.20
N GLY A 59 2.29 -1.00 5.47
CA GLY A 59 1.28 -1.89 6.03
C GLY A 59 1.91 -2.95 6.94
N THR A 60 2.94 -3.64 6.45
CA THR A 60 3.67 -4.66 7.21
C THR A 60 4.34 -4.07 8.45
N ALA A 61 5.02 -2.94 8.32
CA ALA A 61 5.64 -2.24 9.44
C ALA A 61 4.60 -1.84 10.50
N SER A 62 3.43 -1.32 10.08
CA SER A 62 2.35 -0.97 11.01
C SER A 62 1.83 -2.19 11.78
N MET A 63 1.74 -3.35 11.12
CA MET A 63 1.29 -4.60 11.73
C MET A 63 2.31 -5.12 12.75
N ILE A 64 3.61 -5.07 12.41
CA ILE A 64 4.70 -5.44 13.31
C ILE A 64 4.70 -4.56 14.57
N VAL A 65 4.59 -3.23 14.42
CA VAL A 65 4.54 -2.31 15.56
C VAL A 65 3.33 -2.58 16.45
N ARG A 66 2.15 -2.79 15.86
CA ARG A 66 0.94 -3.15 16.62
C ARG A 66 1.08 -4.47 17.35
N PHE A 67 1.68 -5.48 16.70
CA PHE A 67 1.91 -6.79 17.31
C PHE A 67 2.90 -6.68 18.48
N HIS A 68 4.00 -5.97 18.30
CA HIS A 68 4.99 -5.73 19.35
C HIS A 68 4.40 -4.98 20.56
N ASN A 69 3.61 -3.93 20.31
CA ASN A 69 2.92 -3.18 21.36
C ASN A 69 1.92 -4.06 22.14
N ARG A 70 1.17 -4.93 21.45
CA ARG A 70 0.25 -5.89 22.11
C ARG A 70 1.01 -6.94 22.92
N SER A 71 2.15 -7.42 22.44
CA SER A 71 3.00 -8.37 23.18
C SER A 71 3.57 -7.73 24.45
N ASN A 72 4.10 -6.51 24.35
CA ASN A 72 4.63 -5.76 25.50
C ASN A 72 3.53 -5.44 26.53
N ALA A 73 2.32 -5.10 26.09
CA ALA A 73 1.18 -4.88 26.98
C ALA A 73 0.77 -6.18 27.71
N LYS A 74 0.89 -7.35 27.09
CA LYS A 74 0.65 -8.65 27.74
C LYS A 74 1.72 -9.01 28.77
N GLN A 75 2.98 -8.64 28.51
CA GLN A 75 4.10 -8.95 29.42
C GLN A 75 4.21 -7.97 30.61
N ASN A 76 3.71 -6.74 30.47
CA ASN A 76 3.79 -5.73 31.53
C ASN A 76 2.46 -4.96 31.70
N PRO A 77 1.46 -5.56 32.38
CA PRO A 77 0.12 -4.96 32.54
C PRO A 77 0.14 -3.62 33.28
N ASN A 78 1.16 -3.36 34.11
CA ASN A 78 1.31 -2.10 34.84
C ASN A 78 1.82 -0.94 33.97
N ARG A 79 2.36 -1.22 32.78
CA ARG A 79 2.78 -0.18 31.82
C ARG A 79 1.62 0.35 30.97
N ALA A 80 0.53 -0.41 30.89
CA ALA A 80 -0.68 -0.03 30.14
C ALA A 80 -1.56 1.01 30.87
N MET A 81 -1.39 1.21 32.18
CA MET A 81 -2.17 2.16 32.99
C MET A 81 -1.52 3.55 33.12
N ARG A 82 -0.42 3.85 32.40
CA ARG A 82 0.31 5.13 32.49
C ARG A 82 0.08 6.08 31.31
N PHE A 83 -0.91 5.83 30.46
CA PHE A 83 -1.31 6.74 29.39
C PHE A 83 -2.78 7.12 29.53
#